data_AF-A0A7S1TC50-F1
#
_entry.id   AF-A0A7S1TC50-F1
#
_cell.length_a   1.000
_cell.length_b   1.000
_cell.length_c   1.000
_cell.angle_alpha   90.00
_cell.angle_beta   90.00
_cell.angle_gamma   90.00
#
_symmetry.space_group_name_H-M   'P 1'
#
loop_
_entity.id
_entity.type
_entity.pdbx_description
1 polymer ?
#
loop_
_entity_poly.entity_id
_entity_poly.type
_entity_poly.pdbx_seq_one_letter_code
_entity_poly.pdbx_strand_id
1 'polypeptide(L)'
;MAVGIGSFQDPDNLMGLSHFLEHMLFMGSAKYPDENDYDDFLSKHGGSNNAYTELEYTNFHFDIQPRYLEGALDRFAQFFLSPLCKQDSMEREVMA
;
A
#
# COMPACT_ATOMS: atom_id res chain seq x y z
N MET A 1 7.16 7.18 2.57
CA MET A 1 6.69 8.14 1.56
C MET A 1 5.39 8.74 2.05
N ALA A 2 5.25 10.06 2.00
CA ALA A 2 4.01 10.74 2.36
C ALA A 2 3.39 11.37 1.11
N VAL A 3 2.12 11.11 0.87
CA VAL A 3 1.32 11.73 -0.19
C VAL A 3 0.48 12.82 0.46
N GLY A 4 0.55 14.06 -0.03
CA GLY A 4 -0.16 15.22 0.53
C GLY A 4 -1.66 15.25 0.21
N ILE A 5 -2.32 14.10 0.36
CA ILE A 5 -3.75 13.87 0.19
C ILE A 5 -4.16 12.87 1.28
N GLY A 6 -5.28 13.12 1.97
CA GLY A 6 -5.85 12.26 2.99
C GLY A 6 -7.37 12.22 2.93
N SER A 7 -8.01 11.92 4.06
CA SER A 7 -9.47 11.73 4.15
C SER A 7 -10.30 12.99 3.92
N PHE A 8 -9.73 14.20 4.03
CA PHE A 8 -10.43 15.43 3.65
C PHE A 8 -10.67 15.56 2.15
N GLN A 9 -9.99 14.75 1.34
CA GLN A 9 -10.18 14.68 -0.10
C GLN A 9 -11.05 13.50 -0.53
N ASP A 10 -11.64 12.78 0.43
CA ASP A 10 -12.62 11.75 0.10
C ASP A 10 -13.82 12.38 -0.62
N PRO A 11 -14.33 11.76 -1.70
CA PRO A 11 -15.58 12.19 -2.31
C PRO A 11 -16.73 12.10 -1.31
N ASP A 12 -17.67 13.05 -1.36
CA ASP A 12 -18.81 13.10 -0.44
C ASP A 12 -19.65 11.80 -0.43
N ASN A 13 -19.68 11.09 -1.55
CA ASN A 13 -20.42 9.83 -1.70
C ASN A 13 -19.57 8.57 -1.41
N LEU A 14 -18.30 8.73 -1.05
CA LEU A 14 -17.33 7.66 -0.82
C LEU A 14 -16.38 8.03 0.34
N MET A 15 -16.94 8.36 1.50
CA MET A 15 -16.14 8.58 2.71
C MET A 15 -15.32 7.33 3.06
N GLY A 16 -14.04 7.51 3.41
CA GLY A 16 -13.08 6.44 3.67
C GLY A 16 -12.32 5.96 2.43
N LEU A 17 -12.54 6.55 1.25
CA LEU A 17 -11.90 6.07 0.01
C LEU A 17 -10.37 6.20 0.02
N SER A 18 -9.82 7.27 0.57
CA SER A 18 -8.37 7.46 0.72
C SER A 18 -7.74 6.37 1.59
N HIS A 19 -8.35 6.07 2.73
CA HIS A 19 -7.93 4.99 3.63
C HIS A 19 -8.11 3.60 3.00
N PHE A 20 -9.21 3.39 2.27
CA PHE A 20 -9.42 2.16 1.52
C PHE A 20 -8.35 1.99 0.43
N LEU A 21 -8.03 3.05 -0.30
CA LEU A 21 -6.98 3.02 -1.32
C LEU A 21 -5.61 2.71 -0.70
N GLU A 22 -5.30 3.25 0.48
CA GLU A 22 -4.09 2.92 1.23
C GLU A 22 -3.91 1.40 1.39
N HIS A 23 -4.95 0.71 1.85
CA HIS A 23 -4.93 -0.75 2.00
C HIS A 23 -4.73 -1.46 0.65
N MET A 24 -5.46 -1.00 -0.38
CA MET A 24 -5.38 -1.59 -1.72
C MET A 24 -3.99 -1.51 -2.36
N LEU A 25 -3.15 -0.53 -1.99
CA LEU A 25 -1.79 -0.42 -2.54
C LEU A 25 -0.87 -1.56 -2.11
N PHE A 26 -1.17 -2.23 -0.99
CA PHE A 26 -0.42 -3.42 -0.56
C PHE A 26 -0.78 -4.66 -1.38
N MET A 27 -1.93 -4.68 -2.04
CA MET A 27 -2.51 -5.86 -2.70
C MET A 27 -2.05 -6.05 -4.16
N GLY A 28 -0.76 -5.84 -4.39
CA GLY A 28 -0.10 -6.12 -5.66
C GLY A 28 -0.15 -5.00 -6.71
N SER A 29 0.76 -5.13 -7.67
CA SER A 29 1.04 -4.15 -8.72
C SER A 29 1.32 -4.84 -10.06
N ALA A 30 1.36 -4.09 -11.15
CA ALA A 30 1.65 -4.66 -12.48
C ALA A 30 2.97 -5.44 -12.54
N LYS A 31 4.01 -4.99 -11.82
CA LYS A 31 5.32 -5.64 -11.77
C LYS A 31 5.39 -6.78 -10.74
N TYR A 32 4.62 -6.68 -9.65
CA TYR A 32 4.53 -7.69 -8.58
C TYR A 32 3.05 -8.02 -8.34
N PRO A 33 2.46 -8.92 -9.14
CA PRO A 33 1.00 -9.10 -9.21
C PRO A 33 0.41 -9.95 -8.09
N ASP A 34 1.24 -10.66 -7.32
CA ASP A 34 0.80 -11.47 -6.20
C ASP A 34 0.46 -10.54 -5.01
N GLU A 35 -0.72 -10.72 -4.42
CA GLU A 35 -1.27 -9.78 -3.41
C GLU A 35 -0.37 -9.64 -2.19
N ASN A 36 0.28 -10.72 -1.76
CA ASN A 36 1.11 -10.72 -0.55
C ASN A 36 2.61 -10.59 -0.85
N ASP A 37 3.04 -10.36 -2.10
CA ASP A 37 4.47 -10.38 -2.47
C ASP A 37 5.30 -9.40 -1.64
N TYR A 38 4.77 -8.20 -1.36
CA TYR A 38 5.45 -7.19 -0.57
C TYR A 38 5.63 -7.62 0.89
N ASP A 39 4.55 -8.06 1.54
CA ASP A 39 4.57 -8.52 2.94
C ASP A 39 5.46 -9.75 3.12
N ASP A 40 5.35 -10.70 2.19
CA ASP A 40 6.19 -11.89 2.14
C ASP A 40 7.67 -11.52 1.99
N PHE A 41 7.99 -10.57 1.11
CA PHE A 41 9.35 -10.14 0.88
C PHE A 41 9.94 -9.49 2.14
N LEU A 42 9.22 -8.59 2.78
CA LEU A 42 9.69 -7.96 4.02
C LEU A 42 9.87 -8.99 5.13
N SER A 43 8.85 -9.83 5.36
CA SER A 43 8.86 -10.84 6.43
C SER A 43 10.02 -11.84 6.29
N LYS A 44 10.28 -12.32 5.07
CA LYS A 44 11.41 -13.24 4.78
C LYS A 44 12.78 -12.60 5.02
N HIS A 45 12.86 -11.27 4.98
CA HIS A 45 14.10 -10.51 5.12
C HIS A 45 14.17 -9.70 6.43
N GLY A 46 13.34 -10.05 7.42
CA GLY A 46 13.34 -9.45 8.75
C GLY A 46 12.95 -7.97 8.75
N GLY A 47 12.06 -7.59 7.84
CA GLY A 47 11.47 -6.27 7.75
C GLY A 47 9.98 -6.28 8.08
N SER A 48 9.41 -5.09 8.18
CA SER A 48 7.99 -4.85 8.43
C SER A 48 7.53 -3.59 7.68
N ASN A 49 6.22 -3.44 7.51
CA ASN A 49 5.63 -2.24 6.94
C ASN A 49 4.44 -1.76 7.76
N ASN A 50 4.02 -0.53 7.51
CA ASN A 50 2.71 -0.04 7.85
C ASN A 50 2.34 1.16 6.97
N ALA A 51 1.08 1.57 7.04
CA ALA A 51 0.61 2.83 6.52
C ALA A 51 -0.48 3.41 7.43
N TYR A 52 -0.81 4.68 7.20
CA TYR A 52 -1.95 5.32 7.83
C TYR A 52 -2.41 6.54 7.02
N THR A 53 -3.71 6.78 7.01
CA THR A 53 -4.38 7.89 6.35
C THR A 53 -4.88 8.88 7.37
N GLU A 54 -4.30 10.07 7.37
CA GLU A 54 -4.74 11.20 8.17
C GLU A 54 -5.75 12.06 7.38
N LEU A 55 -6.08 13.21 7.96
CA LEU A 55 -6.98 14.19 7.34
C LEU A 55 -6.41 14.75 6.04
N GLU A 56 -5.12 15.09 5.99
CA GLU A 56 -4.52 15.82 4.86
C GLU A 56 -3.40 15.05 4.14
N TYR A 57 -3.03 13.88 4.65
CA TYR A 57 -1.96 13.09 4.06
C TYR A 57 -2.11 11.59 4.35
N THR A 58 -1.54 10.76 3.48
CA THR A 58 -1.37 9.33 3.70
C THR A 58 0.12 9.00 3.74
N ASN A 59 0.54 8.26 4.77
CA ASN A 59 1.92 7.87 4.97
C ASN A 59 2.09 6.36 4.76
N PHE A 60 3.13 5.98 4.03
CA PHE A 60 3.55 4.60 3.85
C PHE A 60 5.00 4.44 4.28
N HIS A 61 5.32 3.42 5.07
CA HIS A 61 6.68 3.21 5.53
C HIS A 61 7.01 1.72 5.70
N PHE A 62 8.30 1.41 5.65
CA PHE A 62 8.81 0.06 5.90
C PHE A 62 10.22 0.10 6.46
N ASP A 63 10.62 -1.00 7.09
CA ASP A 63 12.00 -1.31 7.41
C ASP A 63 12.40 -2.66 6.79
N ILE A 64 13.70 -2.82 6.60
CA ILE A 64 14.30 -4.08 6.12
C ILE A 64 15.80 -4.06 6.41
N GLN A 65 16.43 -5.24 6.41
CA GLN A 65 17.88 -5.33 6.44
C GLN A 65 18.52 -4.61 5.23
N PRO A 66 19.61 -3.84 5.41
CA PRO A 66 20.17 -2.97 4.38
C PRO A 66 20.49 -3.64 3.04
N ARG A 67 20.93 -4.90 3.06
CA ARG A 67 21.27 -5.67 1.84
C ARG A 67 20.09 -5.96 0.92
N TYR A 68 18.86 -5.83 1.42
CA TYR A 68 17.63 -6.10 0.66
C TYR A 68 16.83 -4.82 0.36
N LEU A 69 17.39 -3.64 0.69
CA LEU A 69 16.72 -2.35 0.52
C LEU A 69 16.28 -2.12 -0.93
N GLU A 70 17.13 -2.42 -1.91
CA GLU A 70 16.80 -2.24 -3.33
C GLU A 70 15.57 -3.05 -3.73
N GLY A 71 15.50 -4.33 -3.33
CA GLY A 71 14.37 -5.20 -3.63
C GLY A 71 13.08 -4.82 -2.92
N ALA A 72 13.17 -4.27 -1.70
CA ALA A 72 12.00 -3.73 -0.97
C ALA A 72 11.53 -2.42 -1.59
N LEU A 73 12.47 -1.52 -1.90
CA LEU A 73 12.16 -0.20 -2.46
C LEU A 73 11.57 -0.29 -3.86
N ASP A 74 12.02 -1.23 -4.69
CA ASP A 74 11.47 -1.48 -6.03
C ASP A 74 10.00 -1.91 -5.97
N ARG A 75 9.65 -2.80 -5.03
CA ARG A 75 8.25 -3.21 -4.75
C ARG A 75 7.43 -2.05 -4.22
N PHE A 76 7.95 -1.37 -3.20
CA PHE A 76 7.31 -0.20 -2.59
C PHE A 76 7.01 0.90 -3.62
N ALA A 77 7.93 1.14 -4.55
CA ALA A 77 7.73 2.14 -5.61
C ALA A 77 6.52 1.81 -6.49
N GLN A 78 6.17 0.53 -6.67
CA GLN A 78 5.05 0.14 -7.54
C GLN A 78 3.69 0.55 -6.98
N PHE A 79 3.58 0.78 -5.67
CA PHE A 79 2.37 1.31 -5.02
C PHE A 79 1.93 2.62 -5.70
N PHE A 80 2.90 3.42 -6.12
CA PHE A 80 2.70 4.76 -6.66
C PHE A 80 2.79 4.82 -8.19
N LEU A 81 3.02 3.68 -8.86
CA LEU A 81 3.19 3.61 -10.31
C LEU A 81 2.02 2.89 -11.00
N SER A 82 1.70 1.68 -10.57
CA SER A 82 0.69 0.83 -11.23
C SER A 82 0.12 -0.23 -10.27
N PRO A 83 -0.58 0.19 -9.20
CA PRO A 83 -1.32 -0.73 -8.34
C PRO A 83 -2.44 -1.43 -9.13
N LEU A 84 -2.75 -2.69 -8.81
CA LEU A 84 -3.73 -3.45 -9.57
C LEU A 84 -5.18 -3.18 -9.17
N CYS A 85 -5.43 -2.93 -7.89
CA CYS A 85 -6.78 -2.77 -7.32
C CYS A 85 -7.76 -3.82 -7.88
N LYS A 86 -7.41 -5.11 -7.77
CA LYS A 86 -8.24 -6.19 -8.33
C LYS A 86 -9.59 -6.22 -7.62
N GLN A 87 -10.65 -6.49 -8.39
CA GLN A 87 -12.01 -6.50 -7.88
C GLN A 87 -12.20 -7.45 -6.69
N ASP A 88 -11.72 -8.69 -6.81
CA ASP A 88 -11.84 -9.69 -5.75
C ASP A 88 -11.13 -9.26 -4.45
N SER A 89 -10.02 -8.53 -4.56
CA SER A 89 -9.29 -8.02 -3.39
C SER A 89 -10.03 -6.83 -2.76
N MET A 90 -10.58 -5.94 -3.59
CA MET A 90 -11.42 -4.82 -3.12
C MET A 90 -12.65 -5.32 -2.34
N GLU A 91 -13.34 -6.33 -2.86
CA GLU A 91 -14.54 -6.88 -2.20
C GLU A 91 -14.22 -7.52 -0.84
N ARG A 92 -13.04 -8.14 -0.69
CA ARG A 92 -12.58 -8.67 0.60
C ARG A 92 -12.19 -7.56 1.56
N GLU A 93 -11.46 -6.55 1.07
CA GLU A 93 -10.89 -5.53 1.92
C GLU A 93 -11.93 -4.54 2.47
N VAL A 94 -13.05 -4.34 1.75
CA VAL A 94 -14.19 -3.57 2.29
C VAL A 94 -14.76 -4.21 3.56
N MET A 95 -14.54 -5.50 3.77
CA MET A 95 -15.05 -6.27 4.91
C MET A 95 -14.02 -6.48 6.03
N ALA A 96 -12.77 -6.02 5.84
CA ALA A 96 -11.68 -6.15 6.82
C ALA A 96 -11.81 -5.14 7.97
#